data_AF-A0A8C8ZWA5-F1
#
_entry.id   AF-A0A8C8ZWA5-F1
#
_cell.length_a   1.000
_cell.length_b   1.000
_cell.length_c   1.000
_cell.angle_alpha   90.00
_cell.angle_beta   90.00
_cell.angle_gamma   90.00
#
_symmetry.space_group_name_H-M   'P 1'
#
loop_
_entity.id
_entity.type
_entity.pdbx_description
1 polymer ?
#
loop_
_entity_poly.entity_id
_entity_poly.type
_entity_poly.pdbx_seq_one_letter_code
_entity_poly.pdbx_strand_id
1 'polypeptide(L)'
;MGWSQGLFRALWRALSKEVKEHVGTDQLGNKYYYIPEYKNWRGQTIREKRFVEAANKKEVDYEVGDIPTEWEAWIRRTRKTPPTMEEILNNEKYREEIKIKSKNFYENEKLPSKETKEELFAPPVQTQIKGHASAPYFGKEEPSAAPTSTGKTFQPGSWMPQDGKSHNQ
;
A
#
# COMPACT_ATOMS: atom_id res chain seq x y z
N MET A 1 44.71 10.54 15.11
CA MET A 1 44.23 11.89 14.73
C MET A 1 42.68 11.95 14.71
N GLY A 2 42.00 11.69 15.83
CA GLY A 2 40.51 11.60 15.85
C GLY A 2 39.81 12.36 16.98
N TRP A 3 40.56 12.91 17.94
CA TRP A 3 39.97 13.55 19.13
C TRP A 3 39.57 15.01 18.89
N SER A 4 40.27 15.72 17.98
CA SER A 4 39.98 17.13 17.68
C SER A 4 38.62 17.31 16.98
N GLN A 5 38.24 16.41 16.07
CA GLN A 5 36.95 16.53 15.35
C GLN A 5 35.74 16.38 16.26
N GLY A 6 35.81 15.52 17.29
CA GLY A 6 34.74 15.35 18.28
C GLY A 6 34.52 16.62 19.11
N LEU A 7 35.61 17.25 19.57
CA LEU A 7 35.57 18.48 20.34
C LEU A 7 35.11 19.68 19.50
N PHE A 8 35.59 19.78 18.26
CA PHE A 8 35.11 20.81 17.32
C PHE A 8 33.63 20.63 16.98
N ARG A 9 33.13 19.41 16.80
CA ARG A 9 31.69 19.15 16.60
C ARG A 9 30.88 19.51 17.85
N ALA A 10 31.35 19.18 19.04
CA ALA A 10 30.66 19.51 20.29
C ALA A 10 30.61 21.04 20.53
N LEU A 11 31.73 21.73 20.31
CA LEU A 11 31.81 23.20 20.37
C LEU A 11 30.94 23.84 19.29
N TRP A 12 30.99 23.35 18.05
CA TRP A 12 30.11 23.84 16.98
C TRP A 12 28.63 23.58 17.26
N ARG A 13 28.27 22.46 17.93
CA ARG A 13 26.90 22.18 18.36
C ARG A 13 26.43 23.12 19.46
N ALA A 14 27.32 23.51 20.37
CA ALA A 14 27.03 24.48 21.42
C ALA A 14 26.99 25.94 20.90
N LEU A 15 27.80 26.27 19.88
CA LEU A 15 27.83 27.60 19.24
C LEU A 15 26.79 27.76 18.13
N SER A 16 26.34 26.68 17.50
CA SER A 16 25.23 26.72 16.55
C SER A 16 23.95 26.94 17.35
N LYS A 17 23.35 28.12 17.21
CA LYS A 17 21.99 28.46 17.63
C LYS A 17 20.91 27.64 16.88
N GLU A 18 21.12 26.35 16.62
CA GLU A 18 20.02 25.43 16.34
C GLU A 18 19.31 25.17 17.67
N VAL A 19 18.51 26.16 18.10
CA VAL A 19 17.58 25.98 19.21
C VAL A 19 16.54 24.99 18.72
N LYS A 20 16.63 23.77 19.25
CA LYS A 20 15.65 22.72 19.00
C LYS A 20 14.44 23.02 19.86
N GLU A 21 13.32 23.33 19.23
CA GLU A 21 12.05 23.50 19.92
C GLU A 21 11.41 22.13 20.13
N HIS A 22 11.16 21.77 21.39
CA HIS A 22 10.42 20.55 21.71
C HIS A 22 8.94 20.77 21.46
N VAL A 23 8.38 20.03 20.50
CA VAL A 23 7.00 20.21 20.05
C VAL A 23 6.06 19.31 20.82
N GLY A 24 6.46 18.06 21.06
CA GLY A 24 5.60 17.10 21.75
C GLY A 24 6.22 15.72 21.88
N THR A 25 5.51 14.88 22.60
CA THR A 25 5.86 13.48 22.84
C THR A 25 4.69 12.59 22.45
N ASP A 26 5.00 11.46 21.86
CA ASP A 26 4.03 10.44 21.52
C ASP A 26 3.82 9.42 22.65
N GLN A 27 2.78 8.58 22.54
CA GLN A 27 2.47 7.47 23.44
C GLN A 27 3.64 6.50 23.61
N LEU A 28 4.42 6.28 22.55
CA LEU A 28 5.61 5.43 22.55
C LEU A 28 6.83 6.09 23.23
N GLY A 29 6.69 7.33 23.71
CA GLY A 29 7.76 8.09 24.35
C GLY A 29 8.72 8.77 23.38
N ASN A 30 8.45 8.73 22.07
CA ASN A 30 9.22 9.42 21.06
C ASN A 30 9.07 10.94 21.21
N LYS A 31 10.19 11.68 21.08
CA LYS A 31 10.21 13.14 21.22
C LYS A 31 10.37 13.80 19.87
N TYR A 32 9.56 14.82 19.61
CA TYR A 32 9.55 15.52 18.33
C TYR A 32 10.07 16.93 18.48
N TYR A 33 10.96 17.31 17.56
CA TYR A 33 11.62 18.61 17.58
C TYR A 33 11.45 19.35 16.27
N TYR A 34 11.36 20.67 16.39
CA TYR A 34 11.32 21.62 15.31
C TYR A 34 12.58 22.51 15.35
N ILE A 35 13.18 22.73 14.18
CA ILE A 35 14.23 23.72 13.98
C ILE A 35 13.68 24.72 12.96
N PRO A 36 13.51 26.00 13.34
CA PRO A 36 13.04 27.04 12.43
C PRO A 36 14.07 27.30 11.33
N GLU A 37 13.62 27.92 10.24
CA GLU A 37 14.51 28.40 9.19
C GLU A 37 15.44 29.48 9.73
N TYR A 38 16.73 29.36 9.44
CA TYR A 38 17.73 30.36 9.84
C TYR A 38 18.75 30.60 8.73
N LYS A 39 19.34 31.79 8.77
CA LYS A 39 20.44 32.17 7.88
C LYS A 39 21.77 31.91 8.57
N ASN A 40 22.62 31.16 7.91
CA ASN A 40 24.00 30.99 8.35
C ASN A 40 24.78 32.30 8.23
N TRP A 41 25.90 32.38 8.95
CA TRP A 41 26.89 33.45 8.77
C TRP A 41 27.43 33.56 7.33
N ARG A 42 27.37 32.46 6.56
CA ARG A 42 27.72 32.42 5.12
C ARG A 42 26.60 32.88 4.19
N GLY A 43 25.48 33.40 4.71
CA GLY A 43 24.33 33.84 3.91
C GLY A 43 23.49 32.70 3.30
N GLN A 44 23.83 31.44 3.58
CA GLN A 44 23.04 30.29 3.15
C GLN A 44 21.78 30.15 4.03
N THR A 45 20.62 30.05 3.40
CA THR A 45 19.34 29.80 4.06
C THR A 45 19.17 28.30 4.29
N ILE A 46 19.18 27.87 5.57
CA ILE A 46 18.86 26.49 5.93
C ILE A 46 17.35 26.41 6.15
N ARG A 47 16.69 25.58 5.35
CA ARG A 47 15.25 25.30 5.49
C ARG A 47 14.95 24.72 6.86
N GLU A 48 13.74 24.99 7.36
CA GLU A 48 13.22 24.37 8.59
C GLU A 48 13.43 22.85 8.59
N LYS A 49 13.65 22.25 9.76
CA LYS A 49 13.80 20.80 9.91
C LYS A 49 12.87 20.29 11.01
N ARG A 50 12.31 19.11 10.77
CA ARG A 50 11.49 18.36 11.72
C ARG A 50 12.12 16.98 11.84
N PHE A 51 12.37 16.54 13.06
CA PHE A 51 12.96 15.22 13.30
C PHE A 51 12.46 14.65 14.61
N VAL A 52 12.64 13.34 14.74
CA VAL A 52 12.26 12.54 15.91
C VAL A 52 13.51 12.07 16.63
N GLU A 53 13.45 12.09 17.95
CA GLU A 53 14.39 11.39 18.82
C GLU A 53 13.63 10.19 19.40
N ALA A 54 13.99 9.00 18.94
CA ALA A 54 13.36 7.77 19.37
C ALA A 54 13.63 7.52 20.86
N ALA A 55 12.62 7.02 21.58
CA ALA A 55 12.79 6.65 22.99
C ALA A 55 13.81 5.51 23.14
N ASN A 56 13.79 4.56 22.20
CA ASN A 56 14.75 3.48 22.10
C ASN A 56 16.02 3.97 21.38
N LYS A 57 17.15 3.91 22.07
CA LYS A 57 18.43 4.50 21.61
C LYS A 57 19.10 3.75 20.46
N LYS A 58 18.64 2.55 20.13
CA LYS A 58 19.25 1.72 19.09
C LYS A 58 18.62 2.08 17.74
N GLU A 59 19.32 2.89 16.96
CA GLU A 59 18.92 3.27 15.59
C GLU A 59 18.69 2.06 14.66
N VAL A 60 19.27 0.90 15.01
CA VAL A 60 19.19 -0.35 14.24
C VAL A 60 17.81 -1.02 14.39
N ASP A 61 17.10 -0.75 15.48
CA ASP A 61 15.87 -1.46 15.84
C ASP A 61 14.62 -0.69 15.36
N TYR A 62 14.74 0.15 14.32
CA TYR A 62 13.60 0.86 13.76
C TYR A 62 12.70 -0.09 12.97
N GLU A 63 11.44 -0.22 13.41
CA GLU A 63 10.41 -0.96 12.71
C GLU A 63 9.34 -0.03 12.12
N VAL A 64 8.70 -0.50 11.03
CA VAL A 64 7.58 0.21 10.39
C VAL A 64 6.37 0.16 11.32
N GLY A 65 6.17 1.22 12.09
CA GLY A 65 5.12 1.33 13.09
C GLY A 65 5.55 2.08 14.35
N ASP A 66 6.85 2.26 14.56
CA ASP A 66 7.41 2.97 15.72
C ASP A 66 7.09 4.46 15.76
N ILE A 67 6.65 5.03 14.63
CA ILE A 67 6.23 6.43 14.51
C ILE A 67 4.75 6.42 14.10
N PRO A 68 3.84 7.05 14.88
CA PRO A 68 2.46 7.22 14.46
C PRO A 68 2.35 7.99 13.17
N THR A 69 1.35 7.65 12.36
CA THR A 69 1.17 8.19 11.02
C THR A 69 0.94 9.71 11.02
N GLU A 70 0.33 10.24 12.07
CA GLU A 70 0.05 11.65 12.27
C GLU A 70 1.35 12.45 12.46
N TRP A 71 2.25 11.92 13.28
CA TRP A 71 3.58 12.47 13.49
C TRP A 71 4.46 12.33 12.26
N GLU A 72 4.35 11.20 11.55
CA GLU A 72 5.03 11.01 10.28
C GLU A 72 4.62 12.07 9.24
N ALA A 73 3.32 12.33 9.11
CA ALA A 73 2.79 13.38 8.23
C ALA A 73 3.27 14.78 8.61
N TRP A 74 3.45 15.05 9.90
CA TRP A 74 4.03 16.30 10.38
C TRP A 74 5.53 16.41 10.05
N ILE A 75 6.32 15.36 10.25
CA ILE A 75 7.76 15.34 9.90
C ILE A 75 7.95 15.53 8.39
N ARG A 76 7.13 14.84 7.58
CA ARG A 76 7.11 14.96 6.12
C ARG A 76 6.60 16.31 5.60
N ARG A 77 6.16 17.20 6.50
CA ARG A 77 5.60 18.54 6.20
C ARG A 77 4.31 18.50 5.39
N THR A 78 3.65 17.35 5.32
CA THR A 78 2.30 17.25 4.78
C THR A 78 1.32 18.01 5.66
N ARG A 79 1.51 17.95 6.98
CA ARG A 79 0.77 18.75 7.98
C ARG A 79 1.61 19.91 8.50
N LYS A 80 0.99 21.07 8.75
CA LYS A 80 1.65 22.25 9.36
C LYS A 80 1.61 22.18 10.89
N THR A 81 0.46 21.85 11.44
CA THR A 81 0.22 21.74 12.88
C THR A 81 0.67 20.37 13.40
N PRO A 82 1.29 20.30 14.59
CA PRO A 82 1.57 19.02 15.22
C PRO A 82 0.26 18.32 15.62
N PRO A 83 0.24 16.99 15.63
CA PRO A 83 -0.93 16.25 16.06
C PRO A 83 -1.17 16.37 17.56
N THR A 84 -2.42 16.22 17.97
CA THR A 84 -2.81 16.19 19.39
C THR A 84 -2.92 14.74 19.87
N MET A 85 -2.63 14.49 21.15
CA MET A 85 -2.71 13.14 21.73
C MET A 85 -4.09 12.49 21.56
N GLU A 86 -5.16 13.27 21.73
CA GLU A 86 -6.53 12.81 21.55
C GLU A 86 -6.84 12.38 20.10
N GLU A 87 -6.27 13.10 19.12
CA GLU A 87 -6.43 12.76 17.71
C GLU A 87 -5.80 11.40 17.40
N ILE A 88 -4.59 11.15 17.93
CA ILE A 88 -3.87 9.89 17.76
C ILE A 88 -4.69 8.73 18.34
N LEU A 89 -5.17 8.87 19.58
CA LEU A 89 -6.00 7.85 20.24
C LEU A 89 -7.29 7.54 19.47
N ASN A 90 -7.96 8.56 18.92
CA ASN A 90 -9.18 8.37 18.15
C ASN A 90 -8.90 7.66 16.81
N ASN A 91 -7.79 8.00 16.15
CA ASN A 91 -7.38 7.35 14.91
C ASN A 91 -6.97 5.90 15.12
N GLU A 92 -6.31 5.58 16.23
CA GLU A 92 -5.97 4.19 16.61
C GLU A 92 -7.23 3.34 16.76
N LYS A 93 -8.21 3.82 17.54
CA LYS A 93 -9.52 3.15 17.69
C LYS A 93 -10.20 2.94 16.34
N TYR A 94 -10.22 3.97 15.50
CA TYR A 94 -10.80 3.87 14.17
C TYR A 94 -10.11 2.81 13.28
N ARG A 95 -8.76 2.70 13.37
CA ARG A 95 -8.02 1.64 12.66
C ARG A 95 -8.38 0.25 13.17
N GLU A 96 -8.57 0.08 14.47
CA GLU A 96 -9.02 -1.18 15.07
C GLU A 96 -10.43 -1.57 14.60
N GLU A 97 -11.36 -0.61 14.60
CA GLU A 97 -12.72 -0.80 14.11
C GLU A 97 -12.75 -1.24 12.64
N ILE A 98 -11.95 -0.59 11.78
CA ILE A 98 -11.83 -0.99 10.37
C ILE A 98 -11.29 -2.41 10.24
N LYS A 99 -10.26 -2.77 11.02
CA LYS A 99 -9.70 -4.13 11.00
C LYS A 99 -10.76 -5.15 11.36
N ILE A 100 -11.52 -4.92 12.43
CA ILE A 100 -12.63 -5.80 12.85
C ILE A 100 -13.68 -5.90 11.75
N LYS A 101 -14.12 -4.77 11.19
CA LYS A 101 -15.12 -4.73 10.13
C LYS A 101 -14.66 -5.47 8.87
N SER A 102 -13.39 -5.31 8.47
CA SER A 102 -12.84 -6.04 7.32
C SER A 102 -12.83 -7.54 7.57
N LYS A 103 -12.45 -7.99 8.76
CA LYS A 103 -12.44 -9.41 9.12
C LYS A 103 -13.85 -10.00 9.06
N ASN A 104 -14.83 -9.31 9.66
CA ASN A 104 -16.23 -9.71 9.63
C ASN A 104 -16.77 -9.77 8.20
N PHE A 105 -16.39 -8.83 7.33
CA PHE A 105 -16.78 -8.84 5.92
C PHE A 105 -16.25 -10.08 5.19
N TYR A 106 -14.97 -10.42 5.34
CA TYR A 106 -14.39 -11.62 4.74
C TYR A 106 -15.01 -12.92 5.27
N GLU A 107 -15.32 -12.99 6.56
CA GLU A 107 -16.02 -14.13 7.16
C GLU A 107 -17.43 -14.26 6.58
N ASN A 108 -18.18 -13.17 6.51
CA ASN A 108 -19.52 -13.11 5.97
C ASN A 108 -19.60 -13.36 4.45
N GLU A 109 -18.57 -13.07 3.66
CA GLU A 109 -18.53 -13.47 2.24
C GLU A 109 -18.13 -14.93 2.04
N LYS A 110 -17.29 -15.46 2.94
CA LYS A 110 -16.83 -16.85 2.86
C LYS A 110 -17.94 -17.84 3.18
N LEU A 111 -18.84 -17.52 4.13
CA LEU A 111 -19.99 -18.35 4.49
C LEU A 111 -20.96 -18.62 3.32
N PRO A 112 -21.51 -17.61 2.61
CA PRO A 112 -22.43 -17.82 1.49
C PRO A 112 -21.75 -18.52 0.32
N SER A 113 -20.43 -18.36 0.12
CA SER A 113 -19.71 -19.11 -0.91
C SER A 113 -19.65 -20.63 -0.64
N LYS A 114 -19.85 -21.08 0.60
CA LYS A 114 -19.95 -22.51 0.94
C LYS A 114 -21.38 -23.00 0.76
N GLU A 115 -22.35 -22.24 1.26
CA GLU A 115 -23.78 -22.56 1.15
C GLU A 115 -24.23 -22.59 -0.32
N THR A 116 -23.83 -21.61 -1.13
CA THR A 116 -24.14 -21.57 -2.56
C THR A 116 -23.41 -22.65 -3.36
N LYS A 117 -22.20 -23.06 -2.96
CA LYS A 117 -21.52 -24.22 -3.59
C LYS A 117 -22.25 -25.52 -3.31
N GLU A 118 -22.86 -25.68 -2.15
CA GLU A 118 -23.68 -26.84 -1.82
C GLU A 118 -25.01 -26.86 -2.59
N GLU A 119 -25.63 -25.70 -2.85
CA GLU A 119 -26.86 -25.60 -3.68
C GLU A 119 -26.63 -25.70 -5.20
N LEU A 120 -25.42 -25.39 -5.70
CA LEU A 120 -25.10 -25.40 -7.14
C LEU A 120 -24.72 -26.79 -7.70
N PHE A 121 -24.80 -27.87 -6.90
CA PHE A 121 -24.60 -29.25 -7.39
C PHE A 121 -25.79 -29.84 -8.16
N ALA A 122 -26.74 -29.01 -8.61
CA ALA A 122 -27.66 -29.43 -9.65
C ALA A 122 -26.91 -29.38 -11.01
N PRO A 123 -26.69 -30.53 -11.70
CA PRO A 123 -26.02 -30.52 -12.99
C PRO A 123 -26.80 -29.64 -13.98
N PRO A 124 -26.11 -28.81 -14.80
CA PRO A 124 -26.80 -27.94 -15.74
C PRO A 124 -27.58 -28.80 -16.75
N VAL A 125 -28.90 -28.75 -16.68
CA VAL A 125 -29.77 -29.38 -17.68
C VAL A 125 -29.51 -28.70 -19.01
N GLN A 126 -29.00 -29.47 -19.97
CA GLN A 126 -28.58 -29.02 -21.28
C GLN A 126 -29.80 -28.60 -22.12
N THR A 127 -30.24 -27.34 -22.01
CA THR A 127 -31.35 -26.83 -22.84
C THR A 127 -30.79 -26.30 -24.15
N GLN A 128 -31.07 -26.99 -25.26
CA GLN A 128 -30.71 -26.52 -26.60
C GLN A 128 -31.66 -25.38 -27.03
N ILE A 129 -31.23 -24.14 -26.83
CA ILE A 129 -31.98 -22.96 -27.28
C ILE A 129 -31.63 -22.71 -28.75
N LYS A 130 -32.55 -23.02 -29.68
CA LYS A 130 -32.37 -22.84 -31.13
C LYS A 130 -33.10 -21.56 -31.59
N GLY A 131 -32.35 -20.55 -32.06
CA GLY A 131 -32.91 -19.28 -32.57
C GLY A 131 -31.83 -18.27 -32.98
N HIS A 132 -32.22 -17.08 -33.47
CA HIS A 132 -31.28 -16.03 -33.91
C HIS A 132 -30.36 -15.49 -32.80
N ALA A 133 -30.71 -15.71 -31.53
CA ALA A 133 -29.93 -15.33 -30.36
C ALA A 133 -29.16 -16.51 -29.73
N SER A 134 -29.09 -17.68 -30.40
CA SER A 134 -28.32 -18.81 -29.88
C SER A 134 -26.83 -18.51 -29.97
N ALA A 135 -26.17 -18.42 -28.81
CA ALA A 135 -24.72 -18.42 -28.74
C ALA A 135 -24.21 -19.87 -28.78
N PRO A 136 -23.16 -20.19 -29.56
CA PRO A 136 -22.55 -21.51 -29.49
C PRO A 136 -22.06 -21.78 -28.06
N TYR A 137 -22.25 -23.01 -27.59
CA TYR A 137 -21.79 -23.46 -26.28
C TYR A 137 -20.31 -23.15 -26.11
N PHE A 138 -19.99 -22.34 -25.10
CA PHE A 138 -18.61 -22.03 -24.72
C PHE A 138 -17.99 -23.28 -24.08
N GLY A 139 -16.87 -23.75 -24.64
CA GLY A 139 -16.22 -25.00 -24.21
C GLY A 139 -16.26 -26.13 -25.23
N LYS A 140 -16.20 -25.83 -26.54
CA LYS A 140 -15.82 -26.86 -27.51
C LYS A 140 -14.35 -27.20 -27.29
N GLU A 141 -14.03 -28.47 -27.03
CA GLU A 141 -12.66 -28.96 -26.86
C GLU A 141 -11.84 -28.90 -28.16
N GLU A 142 -12.51 -28.79 -29.31
CA GLU A 142 -11.86 -28.74 -30.61
C GLU A 142 -11.38 -27.31 -30.94
N PRO A 143 -10.06 -27.11 -31.12
CA PRO A 143 -9.51 -25.82 -31.53
C PRO A 143 -9.98 -25.47 -32.95
N SER A 144 -10.69 -24.35 -33.09
CA SER A 144 -11.13 -23.83 -34.39
C SER A 144 -10.11 -22.85 -34.97
N ALA A 145 -9.94 -22.86 -36.30
CA ALA A 145 -9.10 -21.91 -37.01
C ALA A 145 -9.68 -20.48 -37.02
N ALA A 146 -11.01 -20.33 -36.92
CA ALA A 146 -11.67 -19.04 -36.94
C ALA A 146 -11.82 -18.46 -35.53
N PRO A 147 -11.51 -17.16 -35.30
CA PRO A 147 -11.74 -16.53 -34.01
C PRO A 147 -13.24 -16.47 -33.71
N THR A 148 -13.63 -16.78 -32.47
CA THR A 148 -15.02 -16.73 -32.02
C THR A 148 -15.16 -15.73 -30.88
N SER A 149 -16.10 -14.79 -31.01
CA SER A 149 -16.41 -13.80 -29.97
C SER A 149 -17.80 -14.04 -29.41
N THR A 150 -17.92 -14.26 -28.10
CA THR A 150 -19.20 -14.39 -27.41
C THR A 150 -19.29 -13.35 -26.30
N GLY A 151 -20.07 -12.30 -26.51
CA GLY A 151 -20.44 -11.29 -25.50
C GLY A 151 -19.27 -10.64 -24.75
N LYS A 152 -18.80 -11.29 -23.69
CA LYS A 152 -17.71 -10.83 -22.81
C LYS A 152 -16.38 -11.59 -23.02
N THR A 153 -16.33 -12.60 -23.89
CA THR A 153 -15.17 -13.48 -24.05
C THR A 153 -14.80 -13.64 -25.53
N PHE A 154 -13.54 -13.35 -25.84
CA PHE A 154 -12.95 -13.58 -27.16
C PHE A 154 -12.07 -14.84 -27.10
N GLN A 155 -12.31 -15.78 -28.01
CA GLN A 155 -11.48 -16.97 -28.21
C GLN A 155 -10.70 -16.79 -29.52
N PRO A 156 -9.36 -16.61 -29.45
CA PRO A 156 -8.54 -16.52 -30.65
C PRO A 156 -8.56 -17.85 -31.41
N GLY A 157 -8.62 -17.80 -32.74
CA GLY A 157 -8.49 -18.99 -33.58
C GLY A 157 -7.11 -19.61 -33.43
N SER A 158 -7.03 -20.94 -33.39
CA SER A 158 -5.77 -21.67 -33.36
C SER A 158 -5.34 -21.99 -34.79
N TRP A 159 -4.12 -21.60 -35.15
CA TRP A 159 -3.57 -21.90 -36.48
C TRP A 159 -3.40 -23.41 -36.66
N MET A 160 -4.01 -23.97 -37.70
CA MET A 160 -3.82 -25.38 -38.09
C MET A 160 -2.96 -25.45 -39.35
N PRO A 161 -1.89 -26.27 -39.37
CA PRO A 161 -1.11 -26.50 -40.57
C PRO A 161 -2.01 -27.11 -41.65
N GLN A 162 -1.90 -26.62 -42.88
CA GLN A 162 -2.56 -27.23 -44.03
C GLN A 162 -1.88 -28.57 -44.29
N ASP A 163 -2.59 -29.69 -44.09
CA ASP A 163 -2.08 -31.01 -44.48
C ASP A 163 -1.83 -30.98 -45.99
N GLY A 164 -0.54 -31.07 -46.35
CA GLY A 164 -0.06 -30.90 -47.72
C GLY A 164 -0.72 -31.89 -48.66
N LYS A 165 -1.66 -31.40 -49.48
CA LYS A 165 -2.08 -32.12 -50.67
C LYS A 165 -0.94 -32.06 -51.68
N SER A 166 -0.29 -33.21 -51.78
CA SER A 166 0.63 -33.68 -52.81
C SER A 166 0.55 -32.88 -54.11
N HIS A 167 1.67 -32.24 -54.44
CA HIS A 167 1.98 -31.90 -55.81
C HIS A 167 2.11 -33.22 -56.59
N ASN A 168 1.17 -33.49 -57.48
CA ASN A 168 1.30 -34.52 -58.49
C ASN A 168 0.68 -34.00 -59.79
N GLN A 169 1.55 -34.01 -60.81
CA GLN A 169 1.39 -33.67 -62.23
C GLN A 169 1.51 -32.19 -62.59
#